data_AF-A0A844M4S8-F1
#
_entry.id   AF-A0A844M4S8-F1
#
_cell.length_a   1.000
_cell.length_b   1.000
_cell.length_c   1.000
_cell.angle_alpha   90.00
_cell.angle_beta   90.00
_cell.angle_gamma   90.00
#
_symmetry.space_group_name_H-M   'P 1'
#
loop_
_entity.id
_entity.type
_entity.pdbx_description
1 polymer ?
#
loop_
_entity_poly.entity_id
_entity_poly.type
_entity_poly.pdbx_seq_one_letter_code
_entity_poly.pdbx_strand_id
1 'polypeptide(L)' 'MGLAERTVKMFLATVVATLLASQLNLSYAISAGVIALLSVLDTRKSSLIVARNRLLSFFLAFAIAVMLFKVIGFN' A
#
# COMPACT_ATOMS: atom_id res chain seq x y z
N MET A 1 -22.08 6.02 7.95
CA MET A 1 -21.82 5.79 6.52
C MET A 1 -22.62 4.57 6.12
N GLY A 2 -23.47 4.69 5.10
CA GLY A 2 -24.20 3.53 4.58
C GLY A 2 -23.22 2.52 3.97
N LEU A 3 -23.53 1.22 4.06
CA LEU A 3 -22.71 0.16 3.45
C LEU A 3 -22.43 0.45 1.97
N ALA A 4 -23.43 0.95 1.24
CA ALA A 4 -23.33 1.28 -0.18
C ALA A 4 -22.27 2.36 -0.47
N GLU A 5 -22.21 3.45 0.31
CA GLU A 5 -21.25 4.54 0.10
C GLU A 5 -19.80 4.07 0.28
N ARG A 6 -19.58 3.19 1.26
CA ARG A 6 -18.26 2.61 1.54
C ARG A 6 -17.82 1.71 0.38
N THR A 7 -18.70 0.83 -0.07
CA THR A 7 -18.42 -0.09 -1.18
C THR A 7 -18.13 0.66 -2.48
N VAL A 8 -18.92 1.69 -2.81
CA VAL A 8 -18.69 2.50 -4.02
C VAL A 8 -17.35 3.22 -3.97
N LYS A 9 -16.98 3.81 -2.82
CA LYS A 9 -15.67 4.44 -2.64
C LYS A 9 -14.51 3.45 -2.78
N MET A 10 -14.59 2.29 -2.15
CA MET A 10 -13.55 1.26 -2.23
C MET A 10 -13.41 0.72 -3.66
N PHE A 11 -14.54 0.47 -4.34
CA PHE A 11 -14.54 0.01 -5.72
C PHE A 11 -13.90 1.03 -6.65
N LEU A 12 -14.32 2.30 -6.57
CA LEU A 12 -13.72 3.37 -7.38
C LEU A 12 -12.23 3.54 -7.10
N ALA A 13 -11.80 3.54 -5.84
CA ALA A 13 -10.39 3.65 -5.50
C ALA A 13 -9.54 2.51 -6.08
N THR A 14 -10.05 1.27 -6.01
CA THR A 14 -9.38 0.08 -6.52
C THR A 14 -9.27 0.10 -8.04
N VAL A 15 -10.36 0.44 -8.72
CA VAL A 15 -10.41 0.53 -10.19
C VAL A 15 -9.47 1.62 -10.69
N VAL A 16 -9.54 2.81 -10.09
CA VAL A 16 -8.65 3.93 -10.45
C VAL A 16 -7.18 3.58 -10.22
N ALA A 17 -6.84 2.96 -9.08
CA ALA A 17 -5.47 2.55 -8.80
C ALA A 17 -4.95 1.49 -9.78
N THR A 18 -5.77 0.50 -10.12
CA THR A 18 -5.42 -0.55 -11.08
C THR A 18 -5.22 0.02 -12.48
N LEU A 19 -6.11 0.91 -12.93
CA LEU A 19 -6.00 1.56 -14.23
C LEU A 19 -4.76 2.46 -14.31
N LEU A 20 -4.49 3.25 -13.27
CA LEU A 20 -3.28 4.08 -13.19
C LEU A 20 -2.01 3.23 -13.22
N ALA A 21 -1.97 2.12 -12.47
CA ALA A 21 -0.82 1.22 -12.48
C ALA A 21 -0.61 0.54 -13.85
N SER A 22 -1.70 0.19 -14.54
CA SER A 22 -1.63 -0.35 -15.91
C SER A 22 -1.11 0.67 -16.92
N GLN A 23 -1.52 1.94 -16.79
CA GLN A 23 -1.01 3.02 -17.65
C GLN A 23 0.48 3.31 -17.41
N LEU A 24 0.94 3.13 -16.17
CA LEU A 24 2.35 3.22 -15.80
C LEU A 24 3.17 1.98 -16.21
N ASN A 25 2.59 1.02 -16.94
CA ASN A 25 3.22 -0.25 -17.34
C ASN A 25 3.83 -1.04 -16.16
N LEU A 26 3.28 -0.89 -14.95
CA LEU A 26 3.74 -1.65 -13.79
C LEU A 26 3.30 -3.11 -13.94
N SER A 27 4.25 -4.03 -13.82
CA SER A 27 4.04 -5.50 -13.86
C SER A 27 2.95 -5.99 -12.88
N TYR A 28 2.66 -5.23 -11.83
CA TYR A 28 1.73 -5.59 -10.76
C TYR A 28 0.55 -4.61 -10.60
N ALA A 29 -0.19 -4.36 -11.69
CA ALA A 29 -1.37 -3.49 -11.65
C ALA A 29 -2.44 -3.94 -10.64
N ILE A 30 -2.69 -5.25 -10.53
CA ILE A 30 -3.64 -5.82 -9.57
C ILE A 30 -3.18 -5.59 -8.12
N SER A 31 -1.88 -5.72 -7.84
CA SER A 31 -1.34 -5.47 -6.50
C SER A 31 -1.52 -4.02 -6.07
N ALA A 32 -1.39 -3.05 -7.00
CA ALA A 32 -1.68 -1.65 -6.73
C ALA A 32 -3.16 -1.43 -6.36
N GLY A 33 -4.09 -2.12 -7.04
CA GLY A 33 -5.50 -2.14 -6.67
C GLY A 33 -5.75 -2.68 -5.26
N VAL A 34 -5.15 -3.81 -4.90
CA VAL A 34 -5.29 -4.41 -3.56
C VAL A 34 -4.72 -3.50 -2.46
N ILE A 35 -3.56 -2.86 -2.69
CA ILE A 35 -2.97 -1.91 -1.73
C ILE A 35 -3.86 -0.68 -1.55
N ALA A 36 -4.46 -0.18 -2.64
CA ALA A 36 -5.41 0.92 -2.59
C ALA A 36 -6.68 0.54 -1.82
N LEU A 37 -7.25 -0.64 -2.08
CA LEU A 37 -8.40 -1.19 -1.35
C LEU A 37 -8.11 -1.26 0.16
N LEU A 38 -6.96 -1.82 0.54
CA LEU A 38 -6.54 -1.94 1.95
C LEU A 38 -6.17 -0.59 2.60
N SER A 39 -5.90 0.45 1.82
CA SER A 39 -5.62 1.82 2.33
C SER A 39 -6.89 2.65 2.56
N VAL A 40 -7.98 2.30 1.87
CA VAL A 40 -9.29 2.94 2.08
C VAL A 40 -9.89 2.41 3.38
N LEU A 41 -9.54 3.07 4.49
CA LEU A 41 -10.18 2.88 5.80
C LEU A 41 -11.31 3.89 5.99
N ASP A 42 -12.36 3.49 6.72
CA ASP A 42 -13.54 4.31 7.00
C ASP A 42 -13.30 5.60 7.77
N THR A 43 -12.15 5.76 8.41
CA THR A 43 -11.85 6.90 9.27
C THR A 43 -10.69 7.74 8.71
N ARG A 44 -11.06 8.87 8.09
CA ARG A 44 -10.23 9.84 7.32
C ARG A 44 -8.90 10.30 7.93
N LYS A 45 -8.68 10.22 9.25
CA LYS A 45 -7.45 10.72 9.90
C LYS A 45 -6.54 9.62 10.45
N SER A 46 -7.10 8.50 10.93
CA SER A 46 -6.30 7.43 11.54
C SER A 46 -5.58 6.58 10.48
N SER A 47 -6.22 6.34 9.32
CA SER A 47 -5.61 5.56 8.22
C SER A 47 -4.28 6.14 7.72
N LEU A 48 -4.20 7.47 7.60
CA LEU A 48 -3.02 8.14 7.05
C LEU A 48 -1.83 8.08 8.02
N ILE A 49 -2.09 8.16 9.32
CA ILE A 49 -1.07 8.01 10.36
C ILE A 49 -0.56 6.55 10.41
N VAL A 50 -1.46 5.57 10.33
CA VAL A 50 -1.10 4.14 10.33
C VAL A 50 -0.32 3.77 9.06
N ALA A 51 -0.77 4.23 7.89
CA ALA A 51 -0.06 4.01 6.63
C ALA A 51 1.35 4.62 6.66
N ARG A 52 1.50 5.85 7.17
CA ARG A 52 2.80 6.49 7.36
C ARG A 52 3.70 5.71 8.31
N ASN A 53 3.15 5.25 9.44
CA ASN A 53 3.91 4.47 10.41
C ASN A 53 4.37 3.14 9.81
N ARG A 54 3.51 2.49 9.02
CA ARG A 54 3.83 1.23 8.33
C ARG A 54 4.91 1.41 7.27
N LEU A 55 4.91 2.53 6.54
CA LEU A 55 5.98 2.89 5.61
C LEU A 55 7.31 3.14 6.33
N LEU A 56 7.32 3.88 7.43
CA LEU A 56 8.55 4.13 8.21
C LEU A 56 9.09 2.83 8.81
N SER A 57 8.23 1.97 9.37
CA SER A 57 8.63 0.65 9.86
C SER A 57 9.16 -0.25 8.74
N PHE A 58 8.57 -0.21 7.55
CA PHE A 58 9.08 -0.92 6.38
C PHE A 58 10.48 -0.43 6.00
N PHE A 59 10.70 0.88 5.92
CA PHE A 59 12.03 1.43 5.62
C PHE A 59 13.08 1.07 6.67
N LEU A 60 12.74 1.14 7.96
CA LEU A 60 13.65 0.70 9.03
C LEU A 60 13.97 -0.80 8.92
N ALA A 61 12.96 -1.65 8.73
CA ALA A 61 13.14 -3.08 8.58
C ALA A 61 13.95 -3.42 7.31
N PHE A 62 13.70 -2.71 6.21
CA PHE A 62 14.45 -2.85 4.96
C PHE A 62 15.91 -2.44 5.12
N ALA A 63 16.17 -1.33 5.81
CA ALA A 63 17.54 -0.90 6.11
C ALA A 63 18.29 -1.92 6.97
N ILE A 64 17.63 -2.45 8.02
CA ILE A 64 18.19 -3.51 8.86
C ILE A 64 18.45 -4.78 8.03
N ALA A 65 17.51 -5.18 7.18
CA ALA A 65 17.66 -6.35 6.31
C ALA A 65 18.85 -6.18 5.34
N VAL A 66 19.01 -5.02 4.70
CA VAL A 66 20.14 -4.73 3.83
C VAL A 66 21.46 -4.76 4.60
N MET A 67 21.49 -4.21 5.81
CA MET A 67 22.69 -4.20 6.65
C MET A 67 23.07 -5.61 7.09
N LEU A 68 22.10 -6.43 7.51
CA LEU A 68 22.29 -7.84 7.84
C LEU A 68 22.75 -8.65 6.63
N PHE A 69 22.16 -8.42 5.45
CA PHE A 69 22.55 -9.13 4.22
C PHE A 69 23.99 -8.81 3.82
N LYS A 70 24.44 -7.57 4.01
CA LYS A 70 25.84 -7.19 3.79
C LYS A 70 26.81 -7.82 4.79
N VAL A 71 26.40 -7.99 6.05
CA VAL A 71 27.27 -8.51 7.11
C VAL A 71 27.30 -10.04 7.15
N ILE A 72 26.17 -10.70 6.90
CA ILE A 72 26.00 -12.15 7.10
C ILE A 72 25.94 -12.91 5.77
N GLY A 73 25.45 -12.31 4.68
CA GLY A 73 25.20 -13.00 3.41
C GLY A 73 26.36 -12.98 2.41
N PHE A 74 27.46 -12.27 2.70
CA PHE A 74 28.65 -12.16 1.84
C PHE A 74 29.94 -12.63 2.51
N ASN A 75 29.84 -13.56 3.48
CA ASN A 75 30.93 -14.45 3.89
C ASN A 75 30.44 -15.90 3.82
#